data_AF-R6MTR0-F1
#
_entry.id   AF-R6MTR0-F1
#
_cell.length_a   1.000
_cell.length_b   1.000
_cell.length_c   1.000
_cell.angle_alpha   90.00
_cell.angle_beta   90.00
_cell.angle_gamma   90.00
#
_symmetry.space_group_name_H-M   'P 1'
#
loop_
_entity.id
_entity.type
_entity.pdbx_description
1 polymer ?
#
loop_
_entity_poly.entity_id
_entity_poly.type
_entity_poly.pdbx_seq_one_letter_code
_entity_poly.pdbx_strand_id
1 'polypeptide(L)'
;MKVIVKYYGSLDRVREIDESVKVSELLAQYAIVDIAYELLDELRNVPEIIYIEEPGRVYPTKADKSDTGKMNQILKNAPKDTQEKVEIMQNRITENELSGKGVIMGIIDSGDCVKKNIGNFRNNSFGNINRKDVYRAAIYIRLSRKDKENTGFYSESIYSQSKIINEYIENYNKVNGDSISICDIYIDDGYSGQNFDRPEFKRMIYDIEDNYINCIVVKDLSRIGRDYIEVGRFLKYYLRKRKIRLISIADVYDTKNDTDIFQTQMYIQMKSIINDEYSRDISVKVRSQLYASMRKGNYVGAFAPYGYKKSCKDKNKLIPDKEVTDTINDIFYLRSQGYSLKKIADCLNDKKVLTPFELRKKNKEKFRTPFQKNTELSEKKRKWYPQTVSRILSNEIYAGVLSQGKNRKISYKLGKTVKEDREKWVVCEKKELAVVENELYMKVNKK
;
A
#
# COMPACT_ATOMS: atom_id res chain seq x y z
N MET A 1 -8.58 -33.90 8.42
CA MET A 1 -8.45 -32.47 8.05
C MET A 1 -9.11 -32.31 6.70
N LYS A 2 -9.79 -31.19 6.45
CA LYS A 2 -10.50 -30.99 5.19
C LYS A 2 -9.65 -30.15 4.25
N VAL A 3 -9.30 -30.69 3.09
CA VAL A 3 -8.61 -29.99 2.01
C VAL A 3 -9.50 -29.89 0.79
N ILE A 4 -9.32 -28.84 -0.01
CA ILE A 4 -9.97 -28.72 -1.32
C ILE A 4 -8.97 -29.21 -2.36
N VAL A 5 -9.37 -30.17 -3.18
CA VAL A 5 -8.55 -30.70 -4.27
C VAL A 5 -9.17 -30.35 -5.61
N LYS A 6 -8.35 -29.99 -6.58
CA LYS A 6 -8.71 -29.96 -8.00
C LYS A 6 -8.17 -31.21 -8.65
N TYR A 7 -8.98 -31.92 -9.41
CA TYR A 7 -8.61 -33.20 -10.00
C TYR A 7 -8.98 -33.29 -11.47
N TYR A 8 -8.52 -34.33 -12.15
CA TYR A 8 -9.02 -34.75 -13.45
C TYR A 8 -9.31 -36.25 -13.42
N GLY A 9 -10.33 -36.71 -14.16
CA GLY A 9 -10.70 -38.13 -14.17
C GLY A 9 -11.47 -38.55 -12.92
N SER A 10 -11.16 -39.73 -12.38
CA SER A 10 -11.83 -40.31 -11.20
C SER A 10 -11.00 -40.15 -9.92
N LEU A 11 -11.66 -40.03 -8.77
CA LEU A 11 -11.02 -39.93 -7.45
C LEU A 11 -10.94 -41.29 -6.72
N ASP A 12 -11.08 -42.40 -7.42
CA ASP A 12 -11.08 -43.73 -6.78
C ASP A 12 -9.75 -44.03 -6.07
N ARG A 13 -8.61 -43.65 -6.66
CA ARG A 13 -7.29 -43.74 -6.01
C ARG A 13 -7.19 -42.92 -4.74
N VAL A 14 -7.89 -41.79 -4.64
CA VAL A 14 -7.92 -40.98 -3.42
C VAL A 14 -8.70 -41.68 -2.32
N ARG A 15 -9.77 -42.40 -2.68
CA ARG A 15 -10.56 -43.22 -1.75
C ARG A 15 -9.82 -44.48 -1.29
N GLU A 16 -8.87 -44.96 -2.10
CA GLU A 16 -8.03 -46.12 -1.81
C GLU A 16 -6.82 -45.81 -0.90
N ILE A 17 -6.51 -44.54 -0.63
CA ILE A 17 -5.38 -44.14 0.24
C ILE A 17 -5.54 -44.72 1.65
N ASP A 18 -6.74 -44.59 2.24
CA ASP A 18 -7.06 -45.12 3.57
C ASP A 18 -8.58 -45.17 3.77
N GLU A 19 -9.09 -46.12 4.54
CA GLU A 19 -10.54 -46.29 4.80
C GLU A 19 -11.17 -45.08 5.51
N SER A 20 -10.37 -44.25 6.19
CA SER A 20 -10.84 -43.03 6.84
C SER A 20 -11.01 -41.85 5.88
N VAL A 21 -10.53 -41.96 4.63
CA VAL A 21 -10.61 -40.88 3.63
C VAL A 21 -12.03 -40.74 3.11
N LYS A 22 -12.61 -39.54 3.30
CA LYS A 22 -13.93 -39.21 2.77
C LYS A 22 -13.83 -38.16 1.68
N VAL A 23 -14.30 -38.52 0.49
CA VAL A 23 -14.29 -37.63 -0.69
C VAL A 23 -15.70 -37.15 -0.99
N SER A 24 -15.89 -35.83 -1.01
CA SER A 24 -17.13 -35.16 -1.43
C SER A 24 -16.88 -34.38 -2.72
N GLU A 25 -17.37 -34.90 -3.86
CA GLU A 25 -17.18 -34.26 -5.16
C GLU A 25 -18.02 -32.99 -5.30
N LEU A 26 -17.42 -31.96 -5.88
CA LEU A 26 -18.01 -30.66 -6.21
C LEU A 26 -18.04 -30.48 -7.73
N LEU A 27 -18.70 -29.41 -8.18
CA LEU A 27 -18.73 -29.05 -9.61
C LEU A 27 -17.34 -28.62 -10.11
N ALA A 28 -17.17 -28.61 -11.44
CA ALA A 28 -15.94 -28.14 -12.11
C ALA A 28 -14.65 -28.86 -11.68
N GLN A 29 -14.74 -30.16 -11.37
CA GLN A 29 -13.61 -31.03 -11.01
C GLN A 29 -12.87 -30.59 -9.73
N TYR A 30 -13.64 -30.15 -8.75
CA TYR A 30 -13.17 -29.93 -7.38
C TYR A 30 -13.77 -30.96 -6.44
N ALA A 31 -13.08 -31.31 -5.37
CA ALA A 31 -13.61 -32.15 -4.31
C ALA A 31 -13.11 -31.69 -2.94
N ILE A 32 -13.88 -31.97 -1.90
CA ILE A 32 -13.45 -31.84 -0.51
C ILE A 32 -13.01 -33.22 -0.04
N VAL A 33 -11.76 -33.33 0.43
CA VAL A 33 -11.20 -34.58 0.96
C VAL A 33 -10.98 -34.40 2.45
N ASP A 34 -11.62 -35.24 3.27
CA ASP A 34 -11.30 -35.37 4.70
C ASP A 34 -10.28 -36.49 4.85
N ILE A 35 -9.05 -36.13 5.25
CA ILE A 35 -7.89 -37.02 5.34
C ILE A 35 -7.06 -36.75 6.60
N ALA A 36 -6.39 -37.75 7.16
CA ALA A 36 -5.45 -37.53 8.27
C ALA A 36 -4.25 -36.66 7.81
N TYR A 37 -3.66 -35.87 8.73
CA TYR A 37 -2.55 -34.98 8.37
C TYR A 37 -1.32 -35.78 7.91
N GLU A 38 -1.09 -36.97 8.47
CA GLU A 38 0.05 -37.82 8.10
C GLU A 38 -0.02 -38.33 6.65
N LEU A 39 -1.21 -38.40 6.05
CA LEU A 39 -1.44 -38.94 4.70
C LEU A 39 -1.50 -37.85 3.61
N LEU A 40 -1.21 -36.59 3.97
CA LEU A 40 -1.31 -35.45 3.04
C LEU A 40 -0.29 -35.54 1.89
N ASP A 41 0.91 -36.07 2.15
CA ASP A 41 1.92 -36.24 1.10
C ASP A 41 1.57 -37.39 0.15
N GLU A 42 0.88 -38.42 0.61
CA GLU A 42 0.35 -39.49 -0.26
C GLU A 42 -0.74 -38.95 -1.19
N LEU A 43 -1.62 -38.08 -0.67
CA LEU A 43 -2.61 -37.38 -1.48
C LEU A 43 -1.95 -36.53 -2.57
N ARG A 44 -0.86 -35.82 -2.26
CA ARG A 44 -0.10 -35.01 -3.25
C ARG A 44 0.51 -35.85 -4.38
N ASN A 45 0.77 -37.13 -4.12
CA ASN A 45 1.38 -38.04 -5.08
C ASN A 45 0.36 -38.75 -5.99
N VAL A 46 -0.95 -38.54 -5.77
CA VAL A 46 -1.99 -39.06 -6.65
C VAL A 46 -1.97 -38.28 -7.99
N PRO A 47 -1.72 -38.94 -9.13
CA PRO A 47 -1.51 -38.25 -10.39
C PRO A 47 -2.75 -37.51 -10.89
N GLU A 48 -3.95 -37.97 -10.53
CA GLU A 48 -5.22 -37.33 -10.85
C GLU A 48 -5.42 -35.98 -10.15
N ILE A 49 -4.63 -35.66 -9.13
CA ILE A 49 -4.73 -34.40 -8.39
C ILE A 49 -3.84 -33.34 -9.04
N ILE A 50 -4.48 -32.25 -9.47
CA ILE A 50 -3.83 -31.09 -10.10
C ILE A 50 -3.33 -30.11 -9.05
N TYR A 51 -4.11 -29.93 -7.97
CA TYR A 51 -3.89 -28.89 -6.99
C TYR A 51 -4.57 -29.24 -5.67
N ILE A 52 -3.92 -28.89 -4.55
CA ILE A 52 -4.45 -29.04 -3.19
C ILE A 52 -4.39 -27.67 -2.51
N GLU A 53 -5.53 -27.23 -1.98
CA GLU A 53 -5.65 -26.06 -1.14
C GLU A 53 -5.87 -26.51 0.32
N GLU A 54 -4.89 -26.19 1.16
CA GLU A 54 -4.96 -26.43 2.59
C GLU A 54 -5.80 -25.32 3.27
N PRO A 55 -6.56 -25.65 4.33
CA PRO A 55 -7.39 -24.67 5.01
C PRO A 55 -6.53 -23.59 5.67
N GLY A 56 -6.53 -22.39 5.09
CA GLY A 56 -5.95 -21.19 5.70
C GLY A 56 -6.74 -20.74 6.93
N ARG A 57 -6.05 -20.22 7.96
CA ARG A 57 -6.71 -19.59 9.10
C ARG A 57 -7.35 -18.26 8.68
N VAL A 58 -8.63 -18.10 8.99
CA VAL A 58 -9.37 -16.86 8.69
C VAL A 58 -9.28 -15.94 9.90
N TYR A 59 -8.74 -14.74 9.70
CA TYR A 59 -8.62 -13.73 10.75
C TYR A 59 -9.67 -12.64 10.55
N PRO A 60 -10.29 -12.13 11.61
CA PRO A 60 -11.30 -11.08 11.49
C PRO A 60 -10.66 -9.82 10.89
N THR A 61 -11.04 -9.50 9.66
CA THR A 61 -10.82 -8.19 9.06
C THR A 61 -11.88 -7.26 9.65
N LYS A 62 -11.47 -6.15 10.28
CA LYS A 62 -12.43 -5.10 10.66
C LYS A 62 -13.07 -4.59 9.37
N ALA A 63 -14.32 -4.97 9.12
CA ALA A 63 -15.13 -4.33 8.10
C ALA A 63 -15.33 -2.87 8.50
N ASP A 64 -14.80 -1.94 7.70
CA ASP A 64 -15.13 -0.53 7.84
C ASP A 64 -16.64 -0.38 7.62
N LYS A 65 -17.33 0.31 8.54
CA LYS A 65 -18.79 0.55 8.54
C LYS A 65 -19.34 1.20 7.25
N SER A 66 -18.49 1.56 6.28
CA SER A 66 -18.88 2.10 4.98
C SER A 66 -19.27 1.03 3.94
N ASP A 67 -18.86 -0.23 4.09
CA ASP A 67 -19.14 -1.26 3.08
C ASP A 67 -20.47 -1.99 3.28
N THR A 68 -21.02 -2.00 4.49
CA THR A 68 -22.40 -2.44 4.77
C THR A 68 -23.46 -1.60 4.03
N GLY A 69 -23.16 -0.32 3.77
CA GLY A 69 -24.05 0.57 3.01
C GLY A 69 -24.14 0.23 1.53
N LYS A 70 -23.06 -0.31 0.93
CA LYS A 70 -23.04 -0.68 -0.49
C LYS A 70 -23.80 -1.98 -0.77
N MET A 71 -23.73 -2.95 0.13
CA MET A 71 -24.45 -4.23 -0.02
C MET A 71 -25.97 -4.03 -0.03
N ASN A 72 -26.49 -3.19 0.88
CA ASN A 72 -27.91 -2.86 0.94
C ASN A 72 -28.42 -2.11 -0.31
N GLN A 73 -27.54 -1.38 -0.99
CA GLN A 73 -27.88 -0.66 -2.22
C GLN A 73 -27.92 -1.58 -3.44
N ILE A 74 -27.10 -2.64 -3.43
CA ILE A 74 -27.09 -3.70 -4.46
C ILE A 74 -28.35 -4.58 -4.32
N LEU A 75 -28.73 -4.93 -3.09
CA LEU A 75 -29.93 -5.75 -2.80
C LEU A 75 -31.25 -5.07 -3.21
N LYS A 76 -31.35 -3.73 -3.07
CA LYS A 76 -32.54 -2.97 -3.53
C LYS A 76 -32.71 -2.92 -5.05
N ASN A 77 -31.64 -3.16 -5.80
CA ASN A 77 -31.64 -3.13 -7.26
C ASN A 77 -31.69 -4.53 -7.89
N ALA A 78 -31.81 -5.58 -7.09
CA ALA A 78 -31.96 -6.96 -7.56
C ALA A 78 -33.43 -7.28 -7.93
N PRO A 79 -33.68 -8.20 -8.88
CA PRO A 79 -35.03 -8.67 -9.22
C PRO A 79 -35.77 -9.24 -7.99
N LYS A 80 -37.10 -9.09 -7.94
CA LYS A 80 -37.94 -9.50 -6.79
C LYS A 80 -37.75 -10.98 -6.38
N ASP A 81 -37.57 -11.87 -7.34
CA ASP A 81 -37.38 -13.31 -7.11
C ASP A 81 -36.11 -13.61 -6.29
N THR A 82 -35.12 -12.71 -6.32
CA THR A 82 -33.88 -12.83 -5.56
C THR A 82 -34.03 -12.29 -4.13
N GLN A 83 -35.01 -11.41 -3.88
CA GLN A 83 -35.29 -10.85 -2.56
C GLN A 83 -36.05 -11.86 -1.67
N GLU A 84 -37.02 -12.61 -2.23
CA GLU A 84 -37.81 -13.61 -1.46
C GLU A 84 -37.01 -14.87 -1.09
N LYS A 85 -36.05 -15.31 -1.93
CA LYS A 85 -35.23 -16.51 -1.63
C LYS A 85 -34.25 -16.33 -0.47
N VAL A 86 -33.85 -15.09 -0.16
CA VAL A 86 -32.91 -14.79 0.92
C VAL A 86 -33.60 -14.82 2.28
N GLU A 87 -34.86 -14.43 2.38
CA GLU A 87 -35.66 -14.56 3.62
C GLU A 87 -35.87 -16.02 4.02
N ILE A 88 -36.09 -16.91 3.05
CA ILE A 88 -36.28 -18.35 3.30
C ILE A 88 -34.99 -19.01 3.83
N MET A 89 -33.80 -18.49 3.50
CA MET A 89 -32.52 -19.05 3.96
C MET A 89 -32.14 -18.68 5.40
N GLN A 90 -32.74 -17.65 6.00
CA GLN A 90 -32.43 -17.26 7.39
C GLN A 90 -33.05 -18.22 8.43
N ASN A 91 -34.11 -18.96 8.07
CA ASN A 91 -34.86 -19.82 9.00
C ASN A 91 -34.50 -21.31 8.95
N ARG A 92 -33.46 -21.72 8.20
CA ARG A 92 -33.07 -23.15 8.06
C ARG A 92 -31.60 -23.43 8.38
N ILE A 93 -31.06 -22.78 9.41
CA ILE A 93 -29.73 -23.14 9.96
C ILE A 93 -29.94 -24.00 11.21
N THR A 94 -30.53 -25.19 11.05
CA THR A 94 -30.57 -26.19 12.13
C THR A 94 -30.19 -27.60 11.71
N GLU A 95 -30.04 -27.91 10.42
CA GLU A 95 -29.66 -29.27 10.00
C GLU A 95 -28.57 -29.26 8.91
N ASN A 96 -27.56 -30.10 9.13
CA ASN A 96 -26.31 -30.22 8.37
C ASN A 96 -26.50 -30.92 7.01
N GLU A 97 -27.20 -30.32 6.05
CA GLU A 97 -27.18 -30.82 4.66
C GLU A 97 -27.13 -29.68 3.65
N LEU A 98 -25.96 -29.49 3.03
CA LEU A 98 -25.81 -28.61 1.86
C LEU A 98 -25.99 -29.45 0.60
N SER A 99 -27.15 -29.32 -0.06
CA SER A 99 -27.36 -29.80 -1.43
C SER A 99 -27.93 -28.68 -2.31
N GLY A 100 -27.41 -28.56 -3.54
CA GLY A 100 -27.96 -27.64 -4.55
C GLY A 100 -26.92 -26.96 -5.46
N LYS A 101 -27.21 -26.94 -6.77
CA LYS A 101 -26.43 -26.29 -7.83
C LYS A 101 -26.24 -24.80 -7.54
N GLY A 102 -25.06 -24.40 -7.06
CA GLY A 102 -24.72 -23.00 -6.80
C GLY A 102 -23.55 -22.73 -5.86
N VAL A 103 -22.79 -23.74 -5.42
CA VAL A 103 -21.74 -23.57 -4.40
C VAL A 103 -20.35 -23.63 -5.02
N ILE A 104 -19.99 -22.66 -5.86
CA ILE A 104 -18.59 -22.35 -6.23
C ILE A 104 -18.46 -20.84 -6.44
N MET A 105 -18.65 -20.07 -5.37
CA MET A 105 -18.27 -18.64 -5.25
C MET A 105 -18.69 -18.19 -3.86
N GLY A 106 -18.03 -18.68 -2.81
CA GLY A 106 -18.47 -18.35 -1.44
C GLY A 106 -17.56 -18.79 -0.30
N ILE A 107 -16.35 -19.32 -0.57
CA ILE A 107 -15.35 -19.56 0.50
C ILE A 107 -14.30 -18.44 0.52
N ILE A 108 -14.37 -17.50 -0.42
CA ILE A 108 -13.65 -16.24 -0.36
C ILE A 108 -14.74 -15.16 -0.36
N ASP A 109 -14.83 -14.39 0.73
CA ASP A 109 -15.65 -13.16 0.89
C ASP A 109 -17.00 -13.24 1.64
N SER A 110 -17.26 -14.26 2.45
CA SER A 110 -18.26 -14.12 3.53
C SER A 110 -17.65 -14.52 4.87
N GLY A 111 -17.43 -13.53 5.73
CA GLY A 111 -16.81 -13.68 7.04
C GLY A 111 -17.71 -14.35 8.07
N ASP A 112 -18.23 -15.54 7.78
CA ASP A 112 -19.01 -16.32 8.74
C ASP A 112 -18.15 -17.36 9.46
N CYS A 113 -18.04 -17.16 10.77
CA CYS A 113 -17.31 -18.01 11.70
C CYS A 113 -18.01 -19.36 11.87
N VAL A 114 -17.33 -20.46 11.54
CA VAL A 114 -17.65 -21.74 12.18
C VAL A 114 -17.03 -21.72 13.57
N LYS A 115 -17.82 -21.37 14.59
CA LYS A 115 -17.53 -21.77 15.97
C LYS A 115 -17.57 -23.31 16.00
N LYS A 116 -16.43 -23.96 15.80
CA LYS A 116 -16.26 -25.32 16.30
C LYS A 116 -16.23 -25.20 17.82
N ASN A 117 -17.21 -25.82 18.48
CA ASN A 117 -17.12 -26.17 19.88
C ASN A 117 -15.76 -26.82 20.12
N ILE A 118 -14.83 -26.07 20.71
CA ILE A 118 -13.67 -26.64 21.38
C ILE A 118 -14.26 -27.35 22.59
N GLY A 119 -14.63 -28.61 22.41
CA GLY A 119 -14.93 -29.50 23.51
C GLY A 119 -13.77 -29.43 24.50
N ASN A 120 -14.12 -29.30 25.77
CA ASN A 120 -13.24 -29.21 26.92
C ASN A 120 -11.94 -30.02 26.78
N PHE A 121 -10.86 -29.37 26.32
CA PHE A 121 -9.50 -29.72 26.72
C PHE A 121 -9.11 -28.83 27.90
N ARG A 122 -9.89 -28.94 28.98
CA ARG A 122 -9.43 -28.62 30.32
C ARG A 122 -9.13 -29.94 31.02
N ASN A 123 -7.94 -29.99 31.61
CA ASN A 123 -7.35 -31.08 32.37
C ASN A 123 -6.68 -32.18 31.53
N ASN A 124 -5.48 -31.87 31.05
CA ASN A 124 -4.39 -32.80 31.31
C ASN A 124 -3.35 -32.07 32.17
N SER A 125 -3.31 -32.49 33.43
CA SER A 125 -2.22 -32.31 34.38
C SER A 125 -0.87 -32.30 33.68
N PHE A 126 -0.04 -31.33 34.06
CA PHE A 126 1.38 -31.25 33.72
C PHE A 126 2.10 -32.53 34.14
N GLY A 127 2.08 -33.54 33.26
CA GLY A 127 2.99 -34.67 33.30
C GLY A 127 4.31 -34.24 32.71
N ASN A 128 5.36 -34.26 33.53
CA ASN A 128 6.74 -34.08 33.12
C ASN A 128 7.08 -35.02 31.96
N ILE A 129 7.15 -34.45 30.75
CA ILE A 129 7.84 -35.06 29.62
C ILE A 129 8.99 -34.11 29.32
N ASN A 130 10.23 -34.59 29.47
CA ASN A 130 11.46 -33.92 29.07
C ASN A 130 11.43 -33.58 27.57
N ARG A 131 10.73 -32.52 27.18
CA ARG A 131 10.77 -31.96 25.83
C ARG A 131 11.90 -30.95 25.80
N LYS A 132 12.88 -31.13 24.91
CA LYS A 132 13.74 -30.01 24.48
C LYS A 132 12.82 -28.85 24.12
N ASP A 133 13.03 -27.66 24.70
CA ASP A 133 12.15 -26.50 24.48
C ASP A 133 12.18 -26.10 23.00
N VAL A 134 11.12 -26.44 22.26
CA VAL A 134 10.96 -26.06 20.84
C VAL A 134 10.20 -24.73 20.76
N TYR A 135 10.85 -23.70 20.22
CA TYR A 135 10.25 -22.41 19.90
C TYR A 135 9.51 -22.49 18.57
N ARG A 136 8.24 -22.10 18.56
CA ARG A 136 7.37 -21.98 17.40
C ARG A 136 7.48 -20.57 16.84
N ALA A 137 8.26 -20.43 15.78
CA ALA A 137 8.68 -19.15 15.23
C ALA A 137 7.81 -18.67 14.07
N ALA A 138 7.47 -17.39 14.11
CA ALA A 138 7.01 -16.62 12.97
C ALA A 138 8.19 -15.88 12.32
N ILE A 139 8.34 -16.02 11.01
CA ILE A 139 9.27 -15.20 10.23
C ILE A 139 8.52 -13.96 9.77
N TYR A 140 8.96 -12.77 10.17
CA TYR A 140 8.33 -11.51 9.73
C TYR A 140 9.23 -10.73 8.78
N ILE A 141 8.75 -10.53 7.54
CA ILE A 141 9.45 -9.82 6.47
C ILE A 141 8.64 -8.57 6.11
N ARG A 142 9.34 -7.44 5.97
CA ARG A 142 8.73 -6.16 5.56
C ARG A 142 9.59 -5.47 4.51
N LEU A 143 8.94 -5.00 3.45
CA LEU A 143 9.55 -4.16 2.42
C LEU A 143 8.90 -2.78 2.39
N SER A 144 9.72 -1.73 2.31
CA SER A 144 9.20 -0.37 2.22
C SER A 144 8.94 0.04 0.78
N ARG A 145 7.95 0.92 0.55
CA ARG A 145 7.63 1.44 -0.80
C ARG A 145 8.80 2.12 -1.52
N LYS A 146 9.83 2.58 -0.79
CA LYS A 146 11.03 3.19 -1.41
C LYS A 146 11.98 2.15 -1.97
N ASP A 147 12.04 0.96 -1.35
CA ASP A 147 12.93 -0.12 -1.79
C ASP A 147 12.45 -0.73 -3.12
N LYS A 148 11.13 -0.68 -3.36
CA LYS A 148 10.45 -1.01 -4.63
C LYS A 148 10.99 -0.25 -5.84
N GLU A 149 11.46 0.99 -5.67
CA GLU A 149 11.96 1.82 -6.77
C GLU A 149 13.44 1.54 -7.11
N ASN A 150 14.22 0.96 -6.18
CA ASN A 150 15.66 0.80 -6.34
C ASN A 150 16.09 -0.57 -6.91
N THR A 151 15.36 -1.66 -6.62
CA THR A 151 15.85 -3.02 -6.95
C THR A 151 15.20 -3.68 -8.15
N GLY A 152 14.11 -3.14 -8.72
CA GLY A 152 13.50 -3.63 -9.97
C GLY A 152 12.88 -5.04 -9.94
N PHE A 153 13.27 -5.91 -9.01
CA PHE A 153 12.81 -7.29 -8.87
C PHE A 153 12.41 -7.58 -7.41
N TYR A 154 11.15 -7.97 -7.19
CA TYR A 154 10.55 -8.22 -5.87
C TYR A 154 11.07 -9.50 -5.20
N SER A 155 11.38 -10.51 -5.99
CA SER A 155 11.74 -11.84 -5.53
C SER A 155 13.07 -11.87 -4.77
N GLU A 156 14.08 -11.12 -5.22
CA GLU A 156 15.43 -11.20 -4.64
C GLU A 156 15.52 -10.65 -3.20
N SER A 157 14.73 -9.61 -2.86
CA SER A 157 14.81 -8.98 -1.54
C SER A 157 14.05 -9.73 -0.44
N ILE A 158 12.95 -10.40 -0.78
CA ILE A 158 12.22 -11.31 0.14
C ILE A 158 13.01 -12.60 0.29
N TYR A 159 13.45 -13.17 -0.83
CA TYR A 159 14.25 -14.39 -0.86
C TYR A 159 15.55 -14.25 -0.06
N SER A 160 16.28 -13.14 -0.24
CA SER A 160 17.49 -12.86 0.53
C SER A 160 17.21 -12.78 2.04
N GLN A 161 16.12 -12.14 2.46
CA GLN A 161 15.75 -12.06 3.87
C GLN A 161 15.35 -13.41 4.45
N SER A 162 14.52 -14.17 3.72
CA SER A 162 14.11 -15.52 4.10
C SER A 162 15.31 -16.45 4.22
N LYS A 163 16.22 -16.41 3.23
CA LYS A 163 17.46 -17.20 3.22
C LYS A 163 18.34 -16.92 4.45
N ILE A 164 18.60 -15.65 4.76
CA ILE A 164 19.39 -15.27 5.95
C ILE A 164 18.74 -15.80 7.24
N ILE A 165 17.40 -15.73 7.34
CA ILE A 165 16.67 -16.18 8.51
C ILE A 165 16.70 -17.71 8.64
N ASN A 166 16.50 -18.43 7.53
CA ASN A 166 16.54 -19.89 7.52
C ASN A 166 17.94 -20.42 7.86
N GLU A 167 19.00 -19.86 7.25
CA GLU A 167 20.39 -20.21 7.55
C GLU A 167 20.71 -19.97 9.03
N TYR A 168 20.23 -18.86 9.60
CA TYR A 168 20.38 -18.58 11.03
C TYR A 168 19.68 -19.64 11.90
N ILE A 169 18.43 -19.99 11.59
CA ILE A 169 17.65 -20.98 12.35
C ILE A 169 18.31 -22.37 12.28
N GLU A 170 18.77 -22.78 11.11
CA GLU A 170 19.49 -24.04 10.93
C GLU A 170 20.77 -24.09 11.77
N ASN A 171 21.58 -23.03 11.74
CA ASN A 171 22.81 -22.95 12.52
C ASN A 171 22.51 -22.88 14.03
N TYR A 172 21.46 -22.15 14.43
CA TYR A 172 21.01 -22.07 15.81
C TYR A 172 20.64 -23.47 16.35
N ASN A 173 19.86 -24.23 15.57
CA ASN A 173 19.39 -25.57 15.95
C ASN A 173 20.51 -26.61 16.03
N LYS A 174 21.64 -26.39 15.34
CA LYS A 174 22.83 -27.26 15.42
C LYS A 174 23.66 -27.04 16.68
N VAL A 175 23.73 -25.79 17.14
CA VAL A 175 24.68 -25.36 18.18
C VAL A 175 24.03 -25.29 19.57
N ASN A 176 22.75 -24.97 19.65
CA ASN A 176 22.07 -24.72 20.93
C ASN A 176 21.27 -25.92 21.46
N GLY A 177 21.04 -25.94 22.78
CA GLY A 177 20.26 -27.00 23.44
C GLY A 177 18.74 -26.92 23.22
N ASP A 178 18.24 -25.75 22.79
CA ASP A 178 16.87 -25.51 22.35
C ASP A 178 16.78 -25.42 20.82
N SER A 179 15.58 -25.66 20.26
CA SER A 179 15.36 -25.60 18.82
C SER A 179 14.26 -24.63 18.43
N ILE A 180 14.34 -24.13 17.21
CA ILE A 180 13.39 -23.21 16.59
C ILE A 180 12.75 -23.93 15.40
N SER A 181 11.43 -24.04 15.42
CA SER A 181 10.59 -24.58 14.35
C SER A 181 9.80 -23.45 13.71
N ILE A 182 9.89 -23.32 12.39
CA ILE A 182 9.16 -22.28 11.64
C ILE A 182 7.71 -22.72 11.48
N CYS A 183 6.78 -21.92 11.97
CA CYS A 183 5.35 -22.18 11.84
C CYS A 183 4.74 -21.50 10.62
N ASP A 184 5.13 -20.25 10.34
CA ASP A 184 4.62 -19.50 9.20
C ASP A 184 5.51 -18.28 8.87
N ILE A 185 5.36 -17.74 7.66
CA ILE A 185 6.05 -16.56 7.13
C ILE A 185 5.04 -15.45 6.83
N TYR A 186 5.26 -14.28 7.42
CA TYR A 186 4.38 -13.12 7.38
C TYR A 186 5.06 -12.01 6.57
N ILE A 187 4.46 -11.60 5.45
CA ILE A 187 5.11 -10.74 4.46
C ILE A 187 4.30 -9.45 4.21
N ASP A 188 4.74 -8.35 4.78
CA ASP A 188 4.17 -7.02 4.49
C ASP A 188 4.96 -6.30 3.38
N ASP A 189 4.47 -6.37 2.14
CA ASP A 189 5.03 -5.64 0.99
C ASP A 189 4.41 -4.24 0.82
N GLY A 190 5.25 -3.23 0.63
CA GLY A 190 4.81 -1.86 0.38
C GLY A 190 4.20 -1.16 1.59
N TYR A 191 4.51 -1.62 2.81
CA TYR A 191 4.04 -1.02 4.06
C TYR A 191 5.09 -0.12 4.72
N SER A 192 4.62 1.01 5.26
CA SER A 192 5.44 1.94 6.02
C SER A 192 5.82 1.35 7.39
N GLY A 193 7.04 1.60 7.84
CA GLY A 193 7.49 1.26 9.19
C GLY A 193 6.89 2.15 10.29
N GLN A 194 6.06 3.15 9.96
CA GLN A 194 5.61 4.19 10.89
C GLN A 194 4.43 3.79 11.79
N ASN A 195 3.69 2.73 11.46
CA ASN A 195 2.57 2.24 12.26
C ASN A 195 2.48 0.71 12.20
N PHE A 196 1.71 0.10 13.10
CA PHE A 196 1.42 -1.35 13.10
C PHE A 196 0.12 -1.72 12.36
N ASP A 197 -0.47 -0.79 11.60
CA ASP A 197 -1.64 -1.05 10.78
C ASP A 197 -1.25 -1.77 9.48
N ARG A 198 -0.87 -3.05 9.61
CA ARG A 198 -0.39 -3.89 8.51
C ARG A 198 -1.05 -5.27 8.58
N PRO A 199 -1.49 -5.85 7.45
CA PRO A 199 -2.29 -7.07 7.43
C PRO A 199 -1.51 -8.27 8.00
N GLU A 200 -0.30 -8.52 7.52
CA GLU A 200 0.46 -9.71 7.93
C GLU A 200 1.04 -9.55 9.34
N PHE A 201 1.39 -8.32 9.74
CA PHE A 201 1.73 -8.05 11.13
C PHE A 201 0.54 -8.36 12.06
N LYS A 202 -0.68 -7.93 11.73
CA LYS A 202 -1.88 -8.24 12.52
C LYS A 202 -2.19 -9.73 12.55
N ARG A 203 -2.02 -10.42 11.42
CA ARG A 203 -2.14 -11.88 11.33
C ARG A 203 -1.22 -12.57 12.34
N MET A 204 0.05 -12.19 12.34
CA MET A 204 1.04 -12.66 13.32
C MET A 204 0.62 -12.34 14.76
N ILE A 205 0.08 -11.14 15.02
CA ILE A 205 -0.43 -10.79 16.34
C ILE A 205 -1.54 -11.76 16.77
N TYR A 206 -2.50 -12.08 15.91
CA TYR A 206 -3.55 -13.04 16.25
C TYR A 206 -2.99 -14.45 16.52
N ASP A 207 -2.00 -14.90 15.76
CA ASP A 207 -1.34 -16.19 16.01
C ASP A 207 -0.58 -16.22 17.34
N ILE A 208 -0.07 -15.07 17.81
CA ILE A 208 0.45 -14.92 19.18
C ILE A 208 -0.68 -15.06 20.20
N GLU A 209 -1.84 -14.46 19.95
CA GLU A 209 -2.98 -14.49 20.88
C GLU A 209 -3.58 -15.90 21.02
N ASP A 210 -3.58 -16.67 19.93
CA ASP A 210 -4.02 -18.08 19.90
C ASP A 210 -2.96 -19.06 20.43
N ASN A 211 -1.82 -18.56 20.94
CA ASN A 211 -0.67 -19.36 21.37
C ASN A 211 -0.17 -20.32 20.28
N TYR A 212 -0.32 -19.97 19.00
CA TYR A 212 0.20 -20.73 17.87
C TYR A 212 1.70 -20.53 17.73
N ILE A 213 2.15 -19.29 17.91
CA ILE A 213 3.57 -18.91 17.88
C ILE A 213 4.02 -18.37 19.24
N ASN A 214 5.27 -18.64 19.60
CA ASN A 214 5.92 -18.11 20.81
C ASN A 214 7.29 -17.47 20.54
N CYS A 215 7.69 -17.40 19.27
CA CYS A 215 8.91 -16.74 18.83
C CYS A 215 8.66 -15.94 17.55
N ILE A 216 9.33 -14.79 17.42
CA ILE A 216 9.32 -13.97 16.21
C ILE A 216 10.78 -13.82 15.76
N VAL A 217 11.04 -14.03 14.47
CA VAL A 217 12.36 -13.88 13.87
C VAL A 217 12.29 -12.85 12.75
N VAL A 218 13.17 -11.84 12.83
CA VAL A 218 13.28 -10.76 11.84
C VAL A 218 14.74 -10.55 11.42
N LYS A 219 14.96 -9.99 10.23
CA LYS A 219 16.31 -9.59 9.81
C LYS A 219 16.90 -8.48 10.68
N ASP A 220 16.13 -7.41 10.90
CA ASP A 220 16.51 -6.27 11.71
C ASP A 220 15.26 -5.71 12.42
N LEU A 221 15.43 -4.98 13.53
CA LEU A 221 14.32 -4.43 14.32
C LEU A 221 13.52 -3.38 13.55
N SER A 222 14.12 -2.78 12.52
CA SER A 222 13.40 -1.86 11.65
C SER A 222 12.26 -2.55 10.90
N ARG A 223 12.27 -3.89 10.75
CA ARG A 223 11.14 -4.65 10.21
C ARG A 223 9.90 -4.49 11.06
N ILE A 224 10.01 -4.62 12.39
CA ILE A 224 8.89 -4.41 13.33
C ILE A 224 8.34 -2.99 13.18
N GLY A 225 9.19 -1.96 13.31
CA GLY A 225 8.75 -0.58 13.14
C GLY A 225 9.88 0.44 13.24
N ARG A 226 9.53 1.69 12.92
CA ARG A 226 10.40 2.88 12.99
C ARG A 226 9.90 3.92 13.99
N ASP A 227 8.65 3.80 14.47
CA ASP A 227 8.19 4.61 15.59
C ASP A 227 8.75 4.01 16.88
N TYR A 228 9.71 4.72 17.47
CA TYR A 228 10.37 4.28 18.70
C TYR A 228 9.39 4.07 19.86
N ILE A 229 8.34 4.87 19.98
CA ILE A 229 7.37 4.76 21.08
C ILE A 229 6.54 3.49 20.89
N GLU A 230 6.00 3.27 19.69
CA GLU A 230 5.20 2.07 19.39
C GLU A 230 6.03 0.79 19.49
N VAL A 231 7.23 0.77 18.91
CA VAL A 231 8.16 -0.37 18.98
C VAL A 231 8.57 -0.65 20.41
N GLY A 232 8.95 0.39 21.17
CA GLY A 232 9.30 0.24 22.59
C GLY A 232 8.15 -0.35 23.40
N ARG A 233 6.91 0.10 23.18
CA ARG A 233 5.72 -0.45 23.85
C ARG A 233 5.46 -1.90 23.48
N PHE A 234 5.58 -2.24 22.20
CA PHE A 234 5.40 -3.60 21.69
C PHE A 234 6.41 -4.58 22.31
N LEU A 235 7.70 -4.22 22.31
CA LEU A 235 8.76 -5.06 22.88
C LEU A 235 8.60 -5.22 24.41
N LYS A 236 8.46 -4.11 25.14
CA LYS A 236 8.47 -4.13 26.61
C LYS A 236 7.22 -4.72 27.25
N TYR A 237 6.05 -4.38 26.70
CA TYR A 237 4.78 -4.72 27.34
C TYR A 237 4.12 -5.89 26.63
N TYR A 238 3.95 -5.82 25.30
CA TYR A 238 3.17 -6.81 24.58
C TYR A 238 3.88 -8.18 24.54
N LEU A 239 5.12 -8.23 24.03
CA LEU A 239 5.86 -9.49 23.91
C LEU A 239 6.21 -10.09 25.27
N ARG A 240 6.70 -9.28 26.21
CA ARG A 240 7.06 -9.75 27.56
C ARG A 240 5.87 -10.30 28.34
N LYS A 241 4.72 -9.63 28.31
CA LYS A 241 3.49 -10.10 28.99
C LYS A 241 3.07 -11.48 28.47
N ARG A 242 3.28 -11.73 27.17
CA ARG A 242 2.91 -12.97 26.49
C ARG A 242 4.07 -13.98 26.39
N LYS A 243 5.22 -13.70 27.02
CA LYS A 243 6.44 -14.54 26.99
C LYS A 243 6.89 -14.91 25.56
N ILE A 244 6.75 -13.97 24.63
CA ILE A 244 7.18 -14.15 23.24
C ILE A 244 8.65 -13.74 23.10
N ARG A 245 9.46 -14.64 22.55
CA ARG A 245 10.87 -14.38 22.23
C ARG A 245 10.98 -13.63 20.91
N LEU A 246 11.74 -12.53 20.86
CA LEU A 246 12.07 -11.85 19.61
C LEU A 246 13.55 -12.05 19.30
N ILE A 247 13.84 -12.44 18.06
CA ILE A 247 15.18 -12.57 17.51
C ILE A 247 15.32 -11.61 16.32
N SER A 248 16.30 -10.73 16.36
CA SER A 248 16.72 -9.88 15.25
C SER A 248 18.18 -10.15 14.91
N ILE A 249 18.41 -10.67 13.70
CA ILE A 249 19.71 -11.22 13.29
C ILE A 249 20.77 -10.12 13.13
N ALA A 250 20.47 -9.08 12.36
CA ALA A 250 21.42 -8.02 12.02
C ALA A 250 21.71 -7.08 13.20
N ASP A 251 20.77 -6.96 14.15
CA ASP A 251 20.98 -6.20 15.38
C ASP A 251 21.57 -7.05 16.51
N VAL A 252 21.84 -8.35 16.25
CA VAL A 252 22.34 -9.32 17.24
C VAL A 252 21.51 -9.26 18.53
N TYR A 253 20.19 -9.26 18.35
CA TYR A 253 19.24 -9.07 19.44
C TYR A 253 18.43 -10.33 19.66
N ASP A 254 18.41 -10.82 20.90
CA ASP A 254 17.61 -11.97 21.31
C ASP A 254 17.07 -11.74 22.72
N THR A 255 15.75 -11.69 22.85
CA THR A 255 15.08 -11.47 24.14
C THR A 255 15.36 -12.59 25.17
N LYS A 256 15.82 -13.77 24.73
CA LYS A 256 16.22 -14.86 25.65
C LYS A 256 17.49 -14.54 26.44
N ASN A 257 18.44 -13.84 25.82
CA ASN A 257 19.75 -13.54 26.39
C ASN A 257 19.81 -12.15 27.07
N ASP A 258 18.69 -11.43 27.05
CA ASP A 258 18.61 -10.01 27.41
C ASP A 258 18.51 -9.84 28.93
N THR A 259 19.64 -9.96 29.63
CA THR A 259 19.78 -9.57 31.05
C THR A 259 19.79 -8.05 31.22
N ASP A 260 20.03 -7.28 30.15
CA ASP A 260 20.24 -5.83 30.21
C ASP A 260 19.50 -5.06 29.09
N ILE A 261 18.18 -5.27 29.06
CA ILE A 261 17.18 -4.63 28.17
C ILE A 261 17.40 -3.11 27.98
N PHE A 262 17.95 -2.42 28.99
CA PHE A 262 18.23 -0.98 28.93
C PHE A 262 19.30 -0.63 27.90
N GLN A 263 20.37 -1.41 27.76
CA GLN A 263 21.46 -1.12 26.83
C GLN A 263 21.01 -1.33 25.39
N THR A 264 20.34 -2.45 25.10
CA THR A 264 19.81 -2.72 23.75
C THR A 264 18.75 -1.68 23.37
N GLN A 265 17.86 -1.30 24.30
CA GLN A 265 16.85 -0.29 24.03
C GLN A 265 17.45 1.10 23.80
N MET A 266 18.48 1.49 24.56
CA MET A 266 19.20 2.75 24.35
C MET A 266 19.91 2.74 22.99
N TYR A 267 20.51 1.62 22.60
CA TYR A 267 21.13 1.46 21.29
C TYR A 267 20.12 1.60 20.14
N ILE A 268 18.96 0.96 20.23
CA ILE A 268 17.86 1.07 19.25
C ILE A 268 17.34 2.53 19.18
N GLN A 269 17.20 3.19 20.33
CA GLN A 269 16.82 4.61 20.42
C GLN A 269 17.81 5.50 19.70
N MET A 270 19.10 5.34 20.01
CA MET A 270 20.17 6.13 19.40
C MET A 270 20.19 5.92 17.89
N LYS A 271 20.12 4.67 17.42
CA LYS A 271 20.00 4.38 15.98
C LYS A 271 18.79 5.06 15.33
N SER A 272 17.63 5.02 15.99
CA SER A 272 16.41 5.64 15.47
C SER A 272 16.55 7.16 15.39
N ILE A 273 17.10 7.80 16.43
CA ILE A 273 17.36 9.24 16.47
C ILE A 273 18.33 9.64 15.37
N ILE A 274 19.45 8.91 15.23
CA ILE A 274 20.45 9.15 14.19
C ILE A 274 19.83 9.05 12.79
N ASN A 275 19.04 8.00 12.53
CA ASN A 275 18.39 7.82 11.23
C ASN A 275 17.34 8.92 10.93
N ASP A 276 16.58 9.32 11.95
CA ASP A 276 15.65 10.44 11.83
C ASP A 276 16.37 11.78 11.57
N GLU A 277 17.54 11.99 12.18
CA GLU A 277 18.39 13.17 11.96
C GLU A 277 18.95 13.18 10.54
N TYR A 278 19.45 12.05 10.04
CA TYR A 278 19.87 11.92 8.63
C TYR A 278 18.73 12.25 7.67
N SER A 279 17.52 11.74 7.93
CA SER A 279 16.34 12.03 7.11
C SER A 279 15.96 13.52 7.13
N ARG A 280 16.11 14.17 8.29
CA ARG A 280 15.88 15.62 8.48
C ARG A 280 16.94 16.43 7.74
N ASP A 281 18.21 16.10 7.90
CA ASP A 281 19.34 16.78 7.26
C ASP A 281 19.24 16.72 5.73
N ILE A 282 18.99 15.53 5.15
CA ILE A 282 18.75 15.39 3.70
C ILE A 282 17.60 16.30 3.26
N SER A 283 16.50 16.33 4.02
CA SER A 283 15.33 17.15 3.70
C SER A 283 15.63 18.66 3.79
N VAL A 284 16.49 19.08 4.71
CA VAL A 284 16.98 20.47 4.82
C VAL A 284 17.88 20.81 3.63
N LYS A 285 18.86 19.95 3.32
CA LYS A 285 19.80 20.13 2.21
C LYS A 285 19.11 20.21 0.86
N VAL A 286 18.19 19.28 0.57
CA VAL A 286 17.40 19.31 -0.67
C VAL A 286 16.62 20.61 -0.77
N ARG A 287 15.92 21.05 0.28
CA ARG A 287 15.20 22.34 0.26
C ARG A 287 16.15 23.50 0.00
N SER A 288 17.28 23.55 0.69
CA SER A 288 18.30 24.60 0.51
C SER A 288 18.81 24.64 -0.94
N GLN A 289 19.11 23.49 -1.53
CA GLN A 289 19.51 23.38 -2.94
C GLN A 289 18.42 23.87 -3.90
N LEU A 290 17.15 23.51 -3.65
CA LEU A 290 16.02 23.99 -4.45
C LEU A 290 15.88 25.51 -4.34
N TYR A 291 15.96 26.09 -3.14
CA TYR A 291 15.90 27.55 -2.95
C TYR A 291 17.10 28.26 -3.59
N ALA A 292 18.31 27.72 -3.47
CA ALA A 292 19.49 28.25 -4.13
C ALA A 292 19.33 28.22 -5.67
N SER A 293 18.77 27.15 -6.22
CA SER A 293 18.44 27.06 -7.65
C SER A 293 17.39 28.09 -8.06
N MET A 294 16.32 28.26 -7.28
CA MET A 294 15.30 29.30 -7.52
C MET A 294 15.92 30.70 -7.53
N ARG A 295 16.81 31.02 -6.58
CA ARG A 295 17.49 32.33 -6.49
C ARG A 295 18.42 32.60 -7.68
N LYS A 296 18.98 31.54 -8.29
CA LYS A 296 19.71 31.63 -9.56
C LYS A 296 18.79 31.82 -10.78
N GLY A 297 17.48 31.89 -10.58
CA GLY A 297 16.48 32.03 -11.64
C GLY A 297 16.20 30.74 -12.41
N ASN A 298 16.57 29.58 -11.87
CA ASN A 298 16.23 28.28 -12.46
C ASN A 298 14.80 27.86 -12.07
N TYR A 299 14.12 27.16 -12.96
CA TYR A 299 12.78 26.62 -12.73
C TYR A 299 12.83 25.25 -12.03
N VAL A 300 12.24 25.16 -10.85
CA VAL A 300 12.30 23.97 -9.99
C VAL A 300 11.01 23.15 -10.00
N GLY A 301 9.95 23.63 -10.66
CA GLY A 301 8.68 22.92 -10.76
C GLY A 301 8.79 21.63 -11.58
N ALA A 302 8.03 20.59 -11.22
CA ALA A 302 8.05 19.32 -11.94
C ALA A 302 7.59 19.46 -13.40
N PHE A 303 6.52 20.24 -13.62
CA PHE A 303 5.88 20.44 -14.93
C PHE A 303 5.93 21.90 -15.32
N ALA A 304 6.22 22.19 -16.59
CA ALA A 304 6.23 23.57 -17.08
C ALA A 304 4.82 24.22 -17.00
N PRO A 305 4.76 25.55 -16.80
CA PRO A 305 3.53 26.31 -16.99
C PRO A 305 3.03 26.20 -18.44
N TYR A 306 1.73 26.41 -18.67
CA TYR A 306 1.16 26.41 -20.01
C TYR A 306 1.81 27.48 -20.89
N GLY A 307 2.12 27.17 -22.14
CA GLY A 307 2.91 28.04 -23.03
C GLY A 307 4.42 27.92 -22.91
N TYR A 308 4.92 27.05 -22.03
CA TYR A 308 6.36 26.81 -21.90
C TYR A 308 6.67 25.32 -21.97
N LYS A 309 7.88 25.02 -22.44
CA LYS A 309 8.51 23.71 -22.42
C LYS A 309 9.79 23.77 -21.58
N LYS A 310 10.18 22.64 -20.99
CA LYS A 310 11.51 22.50 -20.39
C LYS A 310 12.53 22.26 -21.49
N SER A 311 13.72 22.84 -21.37
CA SER A 311 14.81 22.58 -22.30
C SER A 311 15.22 21.10 -22.26
N CYS A 312 15.50 20.53 -23.43
CA CYS A 312 16.02 19.16 -23.52
C CYS A 312 17.41 19.02 -22.87
N LYS A 313 18.21 20.11 -22.90
CA LYS A 313 19.57 20.14 -22.33
C LYS A 313 19.58 20.40 -20.83
N ASP A 314 18.65 21.23 -20.35
CA ASP A 314 18.54 21.59 -18.94
C ASP A 314 17.07 21.58 -18.49
N LYS A 315 16.74 20.59 -17.65
CA LYS A 315 15.38 20.40 -17.11
C LYS A 315 14.92 21.56 -16.22
N ASN A 316 15.83 22.42 -15.77
CA ASN A 316 15.53 23.58 -14.95
C ASN A 316 15.42 24.88 -15.77
N LYS A 317 15.60 24.83 -17.09
CA LYS A 317 15.40 25.98 -17.97
C LYS A 317 14.06 25.87 -18.69
N LEU A 318 13.28 26.95 -18.64
CA LEU A 318 12.05 27.10 -19.42
C LEU A 318 12.32 27.77 -20.76
N ILE A 319 11.57 27.35 -21.78
CA ILE A 319 11.60 27.88 -23.14
C ILE A 319 10.14 28.14 -23.55
N PRO A 320 9.79 29.35 -24.05
CA PRO A 320 8.46 29.61 -24.60
C PRO A 320 8.13 28.69 -25.77
N ASP A 321 6.92 28.15 -25.79
CA ASP A 321 6.40 27.28 -26.84
C ASP A 321 5.57 28.09 -27.83
N LYS A 322 6.16 28.46 -28.98
CA LYS A 322 5.56 29.40 -29.93
C LYS A 322 4.11 29.05 -30.30
N GLU A 323 3.82 27.78 -30.56
CA GLU A 323 2.46 27.30 -30.91
C GLU A 323 1.38 27.65 -29.87
N VAL A 324 1.76 27.68 -28.60
CA VAL A 324 0.84 27.90 -27.47
C VAL A 324 0.91 29.34 -26.97
N THR A 325 2.02 30.01 -27.23
CA THR A 325 2.30 31.38 -26.82
C THR A 325 1.30 32.37 -27.45
N ASP A 326 0.93 32.15 -28.71
CA ASP A 326 -0.07 32.99 -29.42
C ASP A 326 -1.44 32.91 -28.75
N THR A 327 -1.85 31.73 -28.30
CA THR A 327 -3.10 31.54 -27.53
C THR A 327 -3.08 32.35 -26.24
N ILE A 328 -1.94 32.45 -25.56
CA ILE A 328 -1.82 33.22 -24.32
C ILE A 328 -1.98 34.72 -24.63
N ASN A 329 -1.31 35.22 -25.68
CA ASN A 329 -1.49 36.60 -26.12
C ASN A 329 -2.94 36.91 -26.48
N ASP A 330 -3.63 36.02 -27.21
CA ASP A 330 -5.07 36.10 -27.48
C ASP A 330 -5.90 36.22 -26.19
N ILE A 331 -5.59 35.41 -25.17
CA ILE A 331 -6.30 35.43 -23.88
C ILE A 331 -6.15 36.79 -23.19
N PHE A 332 -4.92 37.33 -23.13
CA PHE A 332 -4.65 38.63 -22.52
C PHE A 332 -5.30 39.77 -23.32
N TYR A 333 -5.22 39.71 -24.65
CA TYR A 333 -5.84 40.68 -25.53
C TYR A 333 -7.37 40.71 -25.37
N LEU A 334 -8.05 39.56 -25.47
CA LEU A 334 -9.50 39.45 -25.28
C LEU A 334 -9.92 39.98 -23.91
N ARG A 335 -9.14 39.69 -22.87
CA ARG A 335 -9.42 40.22 -21.53
C ARG A 335 -9.28 41.74 -21.47
N SER A 336 -8.30 42.32 -22.15
CA SER A 336 -8.10 43.77 -22.23
C SER A 336 -9.23 44.51 -22.96
N GLN A 337 -9.94 43.80 -23.85
CA GLN A 337 -11.14 44.28 -24.54
C GLN A 337 -12.42 44.15 -23.70
N GLY A 338 -12.32 43.74 -22.43
CA GLY A 338 -13.46 43.66 -21.50
C GLY A 338 -14.23 42.33 -21.55
N TYR A 339 -13.75 41.31 -22.25
CA TYR A 339 -14.43 40.00 -22.30
C TYR A 339 -14.43 39.34 -20.92
N SER A 340 -15.55 38.69 -20.57
CA SER A 340 -15.66 37.92 -19.34
C SER A 340 -14.85 36.63 -19.41
N LEU A 341 -14.39 36.12 -18.26
CA LEU A 341 -13.62 34.87 -18.20
C LEU A 341 -14.36 33.68 -18.83
N LYS A 342 -15.69 33.68 -18.74
CA LYS A 342 -16.56 32.68 -19.37
C LYS A 342 -16.55 32.81 -20.88
N LYS A 343 -16.76 34.02 -21.41
CA LYS A 343 -16.75 34.28 -22.85
C LYS A 343 -15.40 33.92 -23.48
N ILE A 344 -14.28 34.21 -22.80
CA ILE A 344 -12.94 33.81 -23.25
C ILE A 344 -12.82 32.28 -23.30
N ALA A 345 -13.25 31.58 -22.24
CA ALA A 345 -13.21 30.12 -22.21
C ALA A 345 -14.08 29.51 -23.33
N ASP A 346 -15.27 30.04 -23.57
CA ASP A 346 -16.17 29.61 -24.64
C ASP A 346 -15.52 29.83 -26.02
N CYS A 347 -14.93 31.00 -26.28
CA CYS A 347 -14.20 31.26 -27.52
C CYS A 347 -13.02 30.28 -27.76
N LEU A 348 -12.28 29.91 -26.70
CA LEU A 348 -11.19 28.94 -26.81
C LEU A 348 -11.72 27.52 -27.11
N ASN A 349 -12.88 27.17 -26.55
CA ASN A 349 -13.55 25.90 -26.83
C ASN A 349 -14.06 25.85 -28.27
N ASP A 350 -14.64 26.94 -28.78
CA ASP A 350 -15.15 27.03 -30.15
C ASP A 350 -14.01 26.93 -31.17
N LYS A 351 -12.87 27.57 -30.87
CA LYS A 351 -11.62 27.45 -31.65
C LYS A 351 -10.93 26.08 -31.49
N LYS A 352 -11.46 25.17 -30.66
CA LYS A 352 -10.90 23.85 -30.35
C LYS A 352 -9.43 23.89 -29.88
N VAL A 353 -9.09 24.92 -29.10
CA VAL A 353 -7.73 25.08 -28.56
C VAL A 353 -7.47 24.05 -27.45
N LEU A 354 -6.36 23.34 -27.53
CA LEU A 354 -5.98 22.32 -26.53
C LEU A 354 -5.82 22.93 -25.14
N THR A 355 -6.49 22.34 -24.16
CA THR A 355 -6.36 22.75 -22.76
C THR A 355 -4.98 22.39 -22.19
N PRO A 356 -4.53 23.02 -21.08
CA PRO A 356 -3.25 22.67 -20.45
C PRO A 356 -3.13 21.19 -20.06
N PHE A 357 -4.26 20.55 -19.70
CA PHE A 357 -4.26 19.13 -19.38
C PHE A 357 -4.09 18.25 -20.62
N GLU A 358 -4.79 18.56 -21.71
CA GLU A 358 -4.68 17.81 -22.96
C GLU A 358 -3.31 17.96 -23.59
N LEU A 359 -2.72 19.16 -23.53
CA LEU A 359 -1.36 19.39 -24.00
C LEU A 359 -0.35 18.49 -23.27
N ARG A 360 -0.46 18.37 -21.94
CA ARG A 360 0.38 17.47 -21.14
C ARG A 360 0.19 16.01 -21.53
N LYS A 361 -1.05 15.61 -21.85
CA LYS A 361 -1.36 14.25 -22.33
C LYS A 361 -0.77 14.01 -23.71
N LYS A 362 -0.90 14.96 -24.64
CA LYS A 362 -0.29 14.92 -25.98
C LYS A 362 1.24 14.79 -25.89
N ASN A 363 1.85 15.51 -24.96
CA ASN A 363 3.29 15.46 -24.70
C ASN A 363 3.75 14.21 -23.92
N LYS A 364 2.84 13.27 -23.60
CA LYS A 364 3.12 12.04 -22.83
C LYS A 364 3.78 12.31 -21.47
N GLU A 365 3.46 13.43 -20.83
CA GLU A 365 3.99 13.76 -19.51
C GLU A 365 3.44 12.79 -18.45
N LYS A 366 4.28 12.40 -17.48
CA LYS A 366 3.89 11.51 -16.35
C LYS A 366 3.03 12.25 -15.31
N PHE A 367 2.00 12.97 -15.75
CA PHE A 367 1.06 13.69 -14.90
C PHE A 367 -0.10 12.77 -14.49
N ARG A 368 -0.26 12.53 -13.19
CA ARG A 368 -1.37 11.75 -12.63
C ARG A 368 -2.28 12.67 -11.81
N THR A 369 -3.59 12.54 -12.01
CA THR A 369 -4.57 13.19 -11.14
C THR A 369 -5.36 12.12 -10.37
N PRO A 370 -5.74 12.36 -9.10
CA PRO A 370 -6.57 11.44 -8.34
C PRO A 370 -7.94 11.14 -9.00
N PHE A 371 -8.37 11.98 -9.95
CA PHE A 371 -9.65 11.93 -10.64
C PHE A 371 -9.61 11.17 -11.98
N GLN A 372 -8.58 10.36 -12.24
CA GLN A 372 -8.42 9.57 -13.48
C GLN A 372 -9.43 8.42 -13.66
N LYS A 373 -10.32 8.16 -12.68
CA LYS A 373 -11.37 7.16 -12.81
C LYS A 373 -12.45 7.65 -13.80
N ASN A 374 -12.60 6.92 -14.91
CA ASN A 374 -13.60 7.04 -15.99
C ASN A 374 -13.10 7.72 -17.27
N THR A 375 -12.41 6.92 -18.08
CA THR A 375 -11.89 7.26 -19.42
C THR A 375 -13.00 7.49 -20.45
N GLU A 376 -14.22 6.99 -20.22
CA GLU A 376 -15.33 7.04 -21.19
C GLU A 376 -16.23 8.29 -21.07
N LEU A 377 -16.25 8.97 -19.92
CA LEU A 377 -16.98 10.25 -19.73
C LEU A 377 -16.23 11.47 -20.29
N SER A 378 -15.24 11.25 -21.15
CA SER A 378 -14.06 12.12 -21.25
C SER A 378 -14.10 13.26 -22.26
N GLU A 379 -15.14 13.39 -23.10
CA GLU A 379 -15.29 14.58 -23.96
C GLU A 379 -15.85 15.79 -23.20
N LYS A 380 -16.85 15.59 -22.32
CA LYS A 380 -17.46 16.70 -21.55
C LYS A 380 -16.54 17.35 -20.53
N LYS A 381 -15.44 16.69 -20.12
CA LYS A 381 -14.49 17.20 -19.10
C LYS A 381 -13.25 17.90 -19.67
N ARG A 382 -13.08 17.95 -21.00
CA ARG A 382 -11.87 18.46 -21.67
C ARG A 382 -11.97 19.90 -22.19
N LYS A 383 -12.88 20.69 -21.65
CA LYS A 383 -13.08 22.08 -22.06
C LYS A 383 -12.27 23.08 -21.24
N TRP A 384 -12.02 24.24 -21.81
CA TRP A 384 -11.59 25.43 -21.09
C TRP A 384 -12.65 25.85 -20.08
N TYR A 385 -12.19 26.10 -18.85
CA TYR A 385 -13.00 26.61 -17.76
C TYR A 385 -12.54 28.03 -17.40
N PRO A 386 -13.45 28.91 -16.92
CA PRO A 386 -13.11 30.27 -16.50
C PRO A 386 -11.97 30.32 -15.47
N GLN A 387 -11.90 29.33 -14.56
CA GLN A 387 -10.85 29.22 -13.55
C GLN A 387 -9.47 28.97 -14.17
N THR A 388 -9.41 28.20 -15.26
CA THR A 388 -8.15 27.96 -15.99
C THR A 388 -7.66 29.26 -16.62
N VAL A 389 -8.56 30.01 -17.25
CA VAL A 389 -8.26 31.34 -17.83
C VAL A 389 -7.80 32.32 -16.76
N SER A 390 -8.51 32.41 -15.63
CA SER A 390 -8.12 33.24 -14.48
C SER A 390 -6.72 32.90 -13.97
N ARG A 391 -6.40 31.60 -13.86
CA ARG A 391 -5.07 31.14 -13.44
C ARG A 391 -3.97 31.57 -14.40
N ILE A 392 -4.22 31.55 -15.70
CA ILE A 392 -3.28 32.02 -16.72
C ILE A 392 -3.07 33.53 -16.57
N LEU A 393 -4.15 34.30 -16.52
CA LEU A 393 -4.10 35.77 -16.41
C LEU A 393 -3.36 36.25 -15.14
N SER A 394 -3.50 35.53 -14.03
CA SER A 394 -2.85 35.86 -12.75
C SER A 394 -1.36 35.45 -12.65
N ASN A 395 -0.84 34.74 -13.65
CA ASN A 395 0.50 34.16 -13.56
C ASN A 395 1.55 35.13 -14.11
N GLU A 396 2.38 35.65 -13.20
CA GLU A 396 3.40 36.68 -13.47
C GLU A 396 4.49 36.22 -14.45
N ILE A 397 4.64 34.91 -14.69
CA ILE A 397 5.64 34.39 -15.63
C ILE A 397 5.43 34.93 -17.05
N TYR A 398 4.18 35.18 -17.45
CA TYR A 398 3.85 35.69 -18.78
C TYR A 398 4.33 37.12 -19.01
N ALA A 399 4.53 37.89 -17.93
CA ALA A 399 5.18 39.20 -17.94
C ALA A 399 6.70 39.11 -17.74
N GLY A 400 7.28 37.90 -17.74
CA GLY A 400 8.71 37.67 -17.53
C GLY A 400 9.12 37.65 -16.06
N VAL A 401 8.20 37.46 -15.10
CA VAL A 401 8.53 37.40 -13.67
C VAL A 401 8.35 35.97 -13.14
N LEU A 402 9.45 35.32 -12.80
CA LEU A 402 9.46 33.96 -12.29
C LEU A 402 9.25 33.94 -10.77
N SER A 403 8.01 33.72 -10.32
CA SER A 403 7.68 33.57 -8.89
C SER A 403 7.59 32.10 -8.45
N GLN A 404 8.50 31.69 -7.55
CA GLN A 404 8.64 30.31 -7.03
C GLN A 404 8.62 30.26 -5.51
N GLY A 405 8.48 29.05 -4.94
CA GLY A 405 8.42 28.86 -3.48
C GLY A 405 7.06 29.15 -2.84
N LYS A 406 5.97 29.13 -3.62
CA LYS A 406 4.61 29.50 -3.16
C LYS A 406 4.02 28.57 -2.08
N ASN A 407 4.59 27.37 -1.93
CA ASN A 407 4.13 26.34 -1.01
C ASN A 407 5.33 25.72 -0.28
N ARG A 408 5.17 25.38 1.00
CA ARG A 408 6.14 24.59 1.77
C ARG A 408 5.52 23.38 2.44
N LYS A 409 6.30 22.32 2.61
CA LYS A 409 5.94 21.22 3.52
C LYS A 409 6.19 21.64 4.96
N ILE A 410 5.25 21.35 5.86
CA ILE A 410 5.37 21.69 7.29
C ILE A 410 6.50 20.87 7.93
N SER A 411 6.53 19.58 7.63
CA SER A 411 7.51 18.64 8.15
C SER A 411 7.90 17.65 7.05
N TYR A 412 9.12 17.13 7.11
CA TYR A 412 9.55 16.05 6.24
C TYR A 412 8.80 14.74 6.49
N LYS A 413 8.26 14.57 7.71
CA LYS A 413 7.47 13.40 8.11
C LYS A 413 6.00 13.49 7.68
N LEU A 414 5.46 14.70 7.60
CA LEU A 414 4.04 14.92 7.28
C LEU A 414 3.86 15.23 5.79
N GLY A 415 2.85 14.61 5.17
CA GLY A 415 2.46 14.92 3.79
C GLY A 415 1.81 16.31 3.60
N LYS A 416 1.61 17.06 4.69
CA LYS A 416 0.87 18.33 4.69
C LYS A 416 1.71 19.47 4.13
N THR A 417 1.12 20.19 3.18
CA THR A 417 1.71 21.38 2.53
C THR A 417 0.89 22.62 2.88
N VAL A 418 1.56 23.73 3.12
CA VAL A 418 0.95 25.03 3.45
C VAL A 418 1.41 26.06 2.42
N LYS A 419 0.52 27.01 2.12
CA LYS A 419 0.81 28.14 1.24
C LYS A 419 1.70 29.14 1.97
N GLU A 420 2.75 29.62 1.31
CA GLU A 420 3.68 30.58 1.90
C GLU A 420 3.26 32.02 1.64
N ASP A 421 3.59 32.91 2.58
CA ASP A 421 3.42 34.36 2.45
C ASP A 421 4.20 34.88 1.24
N ARG A 422 3.64 35.89 0.55
CA ARG A 422 4.22 36.41 -0.71
C ARG A 422 5.63 36.98 -0.52
N GLU A 423 5.92 37.54 0.66
CA GLU A 423 7.22 38.13 1.01
C GLU A 423 8.37 37.10 1.00
N LYS A 424 8.06 35.82 1.24
CA LYS A 424 9.05 34.74 1.26
C LYS A 424 9.19 34.05 -0.09
N TRP A 425 8.42 34.46 -1.10
CA TRP A 425 8.54 33.89 -2.44
C TRP A 425 9.87 34.32 -3.06
N VAL A 426 10.47 33.41 -3.81
CA VAL A 426 11.64 33.76 -4.62
C VAL A 426 11.13 34.29 -5.95
N VAL A 427 11.32 35.60 -6.16
CA VAL A 427 10.91 36.31 -7.37
C VAL A 427 12.17 36.68 -8.15
N CYS A 428 12.24 36.26 -9.41
CA CYS A 428 13.33 36.61 -10.31
C CYS A 428 12.76 37.18 -11.61
N GLU A 429 13.26 38.34 -12.05
CA GLU A 429 12.93 38.90 -13.35
C GLU A 429 13.72 38.19 -14.45
N LYS A 430 13.00 37.71 -15.47
CA LYS A 430 13.50 37.00 -16.66
C LYS A 430 12.73 37.44 -17.89
N LYS A 431 13.16 38.56 -18.48
CA LYS A 431 12.53 39.15 -19.66
C LYS A 431 12.48 38.20 -20.85
N GLU A 432 13.43 37.26 -20.96
CA GLU A 432 13.45 36.23 -22.00
C GLU A 432 12.28 35.23 -21.92
N LEU A 433 11.59 35.17 -20.78
CA LEU A 433 10.39 34.35 -20.59
C LEU A 433 9.10 35.12 -20.83
N ALA A 434 9.15 36.44 -21.03
CA ALA A 434 7.95 37.24 -21.27
C ALA A 434 7.29 36.81 -22.59
N VAL A 435 5.99 36.54 -22.50
CA VAL A 435 5.13 36.19 -23.63
C VAL A 435 4.25 37.37 -24.01
N VAL A 436 3.85 38.15 -23.00
CA VAL A 436 2.94 39.27 -23.09
C VAL A 436 3.71 40.53 -22.69
N GLU A 437 3.43 41.65 -23.35
CA GLU A 437 3.96 42.94 -22.93
C GLU A 437 3.54 43.26 -21.49
N ASN A 438 4.48 43.80 -20.72
CA ASN A 438 4.26 44.09 -19.30
C ASN A 438 3.10 45.09 -19.10
N GLU A 439 2.93 46.04 -20.02
CA GLU A 439 1.82 47.01 -20.00
C GLU A 439 0.46 46.32 -20.13
N LEU A 440 0.34 45.37 -21.08
CA LEU A 440 -0.89 44.61 -21.27
C LEU A 440 -1.19 43.71 -20.06
N TYR A 441 -0.17 43.07 -19.48
CA TYR A 441 -0.33 42.29 -18.25
C TYR A 441 -0.83 43.15 -17.08
N MET A 442 -0.23 44.33 -16.89
CA MET A 442 -0.63 45.28 -15.86
C MET A 442 -2.04 45.83 -16.09
N LYS A 443 -2.41 46.13 -17.33
CA LYS A 443 -3.77 46.59 -17.69
C LYS A 443 -4.84 45.56 -17.31
N VAL A 444 -4.58 44.28 -17.56
CA VAL A 444 -5.52 43.19 -17.27
C VAL A 444 -5.64 42.90 -15.77
N ASN A 445 -4.55 43.05 -15.02
CA ASN A 445 -4.49 42.73 -13.59
C ASN A 445 -4.62 43.95 -12.66
N LYS A 446 -4.76 45.17 -13.21
CA LYS A 446 -5.12 46.36 -12.44
C LYS A 446 -6.53 46.14 -11.86
N LYS A 447 -6.60 46.10 -10.53
CA LYS A 447 -7.88 46.04 -9.80
C LYS A 447 -8.49 47.41 -9.69
#